data_AF-A0A0F8ZNP1-F1
#
_entry.id   AF-A0A0F8ZNP1-F1
#
_cell.length_a   1.000
_cell.length_b   1.000
_cell.length_c   1.000
_cell.angle_alpha   90.00
_cell.angle_beta   90.00
_cell.angle_gamma   90.00
#
_symmetry.space_group_name_H-M   'P 1'
#
loop_
_entity.id
_entity.type
_entity.pdbx_description
1 polymer ?
#
loop_
_entity_poly.entity_id
_entity_poly.type
_entity_poly.pdbx_seq_one_letter_code
_entity_poly.pdbx_strand_id
1 'polypeptide(L)' 'MILTRLQREALKKVFDRGQTNGSPNRGQAWQGSYREFRRTVRPEICGFGAVMVPWCGMWLGIEPDGHTHS' A
#
# COMPACT_ATOMS: atom_id res chain seq x y z
N MET A 1 7.33 1.15 -12.83
CA MET A 1 7.86 1.95 -11.71
C MET A 1 8.81 1.09 -10.91
N ILE A 2 9.99 1.61 -10.58
CA ILE A 2 10.95 0.94 -9.70
C ILE A 2 10.71 1.48 -8.29
N LEU A 3 10.40 0.60 -7.35
CA LEU A 3 10.19 0.95 -5.94
C LEU A 3 11.50 0.81 -5.16
N THR A 4 11.72 1.69 -4.18
CA THR A 4 12.81 1.49 -3.23
C THR A 4 12.60 0.22 -2.40
N ARG A 5 13.64 -0.26 -1.73
CA ARG A 5 13.49 -1.39 -0.78
C ARG A 5 12.48 -1.03 0.33
N LEU A 6 12.60 0.18 0.87
CA LEU A 6 11.77 0.64 1.98
C LEU A 6 10.31 0.83 1.57
N GLN A 7 10.04 1.32 0.36
CA GLN A 7 8.69 1.35 -0.20
C GLN A 7 8.09 -0.05 -0.36
N ARG A 8 8.87 -1.04 -0.82
CA ARG A 8 8.39 -2.43 -0.93
C ARG A 8 8.07 -3.05 0.43
N GLU A 9 8.85 -2.73 1.46
CA GLU A 9 8.61 -3.18 2.83
C GLU A 9 7.37 -2.51 3.42
N ALA A 10 7.20 -1.21 3.22
CA ALA A 10 6.00 -0.47 3.63
C ALA A 10 4.74 -1.02 2.95
N LEU A 11 4.78 -1.25 1.64
CA LEU A 11 3.67 -1.87 0.89
C LEU A 11 3.33 -3.26 1.42
N LYS A 12 4.33 -4.08 1.75
CA LYS A 12 4.10 -5.41 2.33
C LYS A 12 3.43 -5.29 3.70
N LYS A 13 3.88 -4.37 4.55
CA LYS A 13 3.23 -4.09 5.84
C LYS A 13 1.78 -3.66 5.66
N VAL A 14 1.49 -2.75 4.72
CA VAL A 14 0.11 -2.34 4.41
C VAL A 14 -0.73 -3.55 3.98
N PHE A 15 -0.25 -4.35 3.04
CA PHE A 15 -0.93 -5.58 2.61
C PHE A 15 -1.21 -6.52 3.79
N ASP A 16 -0.23 -6.75 4.66
CA ASP A 16 -0.35 -7.67 5.80
C ASP A 16 -1.34 -7.18 6.86
N ARG A 17 -1.55 -5.86 7.02
CA ARG A 17 -2.59 -5.30 7.92
C ARG A 17 -3.98 -5.86 7.59
N GLY A 18 -4.25 -6.11 6.31
CA GLY A 18 -5.53 -6.67 5.86
C GLY A 18 -5.62 -8.20 5.98
N GLN A 19 -4.49 -8.89 6.11
CA GLN A 19 -4.44 -10.35 6.23
C GLN A 19 -4.52 -10.82 7.68
N THR A 20 -4.06 -10.02 8.65
CA THR A 20 -3.80 -10.49 10.02
C THR A 20 -4.97 -10.43 10.99
N ASN A 21 -6.19 -10.10 10.58
CA ASN A 21 -7.29 -10.00 11.53
C ASN A 21 -8.53 -10.74 11.06
N GLY A 22 -8.92 -11.79 11.78
CA GLY A 22 -10.27 -12.38 11.77
C GLY A 22 -11.35 -11.42 12.26
N SER A 23 -11.21 -10.12 11.97
CA SER A 23 -12.11 -9.05 12.37
C SER A 23 -13.40 -9.11 11.54
N PRO A 24 -14.57 -9.17 12.17
CA PRO A 24 -15.86 -9.33 11.50
C PRO A 24 -16.33 -8.10 10.69
N ASN A 25 -15.62 -6.97 10.74
CA ASN A 25 -15.88 -5.79 9.90
C ASN A 25 -15.16 -5.88 8.54
N ARG A 26 -15.54 -6.90 7.76
CA ARG A 26 -14.85 -7.45 6.57
C ARG A 26 -14.96 -6.66 5.26
N GLY A 27 -15.23 -5.35 5.28
CA GLY A 27 -15.55 -4.62 4.04
C GLY A 27 -14.37 -4.30 3.11
N GLN A 28 -13.13 -4.37 3.60
CA GLN A 28 -12.03 -3.64 2.96
C GLN A 28 -10.65 -4.32 2.99
N ALA A 29 -10.55 -5.57 3.46
CA ALA A 29 -9.32 -6.33 3.34
C ALA A 29 -9.05 -6.68 1.86
N TRP A 30 -7.80 -6.57 1.42
CA TRP A 30 -7.42 -6.95 0.06
C TRP A 30 -7.58 -8.47 -0.13
N GLN A 31 -8.47 -8.88 -1.03
CA GLN A 31 -8.82 -10.29 -1.25
C GLN A 31 -7.92 -11.02 -2.27
N GLY A 32 -7.02 -10.30 -2.93
CA GLY A 32 -6.09 -10.88 -3.90
C GLY A 32 -4.70 -11.20 -3.33
N SER A 33 -3.81 -11.63 -4.21
CA SER A 33 -2.39 -11.80 -3.91
C SER A 33 -1.68 -10.45 -3.70
N TYR A 34 -0.53 -10.48 -3.02
CA TYR A 34 0.36 -9.31 -2.90
C TYR A 34 0.81 -8.79 -4.28
N ARG A 35 0.92 -9.68 -5.28
CA ARG A 35 1.28 -9.29 -6.65
C ARG A 35 0.20 -8.41 -7.28
N GLU A 36 -1.07 -8.74 -7.08
CA GLU A 36 -2.19 -7.94 -7.57
C GLU A 36 -2.32 -6.63 -6.79
N PHE A 37 -2.12 -6.67 -5.47
CA PHE A 37 -2.07 -5.46 -4.65
C PHE A 37 -1.03 -4.46 -5.18
N ARG A 38 0.20 -4.93 -5.45
CA ARG A 38 1.26 -4.07 -6.00
C ARG A 38 0.94 -3.46 -7.37
N ARG A 39 0.04 -4.05 -8.16
CA ARG A 39 -0.39 -3.48 -9.45
C ARG A 39 -1.29 -2.26 -9.29
N THR A 40 -1.88 -2.07 -8.11
CA THR A 40 -2.72 -0.90 -7.82
C THR A 40 -1.92 0.35 -7.48
N VAL A 41 -0.63 0.17 -7.13
CA VAL A 41 0.25 1.28 -6.76
C VAL A 41 0.42 2.23 -7.95
N ARG A 42 0.24 3.52 -7.68
CA ARG A 42 0.41 4.62 -8.64
C ARG A 42 1.55 5.52 -8.20
N PRO A 43 2.30 6.13 -9.13
CA PRO A 43 3.17 7.25 -8.78
C PRO A 43 2.31 8.40 -8.26
N GLU A 44 2.82 9.16 -7.28
CA GLU A 44 2.20 10.44 -6.92
C GLU A 44 2.35 11.44 -8.07
N ILE A 45 1.28 12.19 -8.35
CA ILE A 45 1.31 13.26 -9.34
C ILE A 45 1.96 14.48 -8.68
N CYS A 46 3.15 14.88 -9.17
CA CYS A 46 4.00 15.97 -8.64
C CYS A 46 4.85 15.64 -7.39
N GLY A 47 4.90 14.39 -6.94
CA GLY A 47 5.69 13.96 -5.78
C GLY A 47 7.17 13.71 -6.06
N PHE A 48 8.02 13.85 -5.03
CA PHE A 48 9.46 13.54 -5.06
C PHE A 48 9.75 12.04 -4.94
N GLY A 49 9.04 11.21 -5.71
CA GLY A 49 9.23 9.76 -5.74
C GLY A 49 8.38 8.96 -4.74
N ALA A 50 7.41 9.60 -4.09
CA ALA A 50 6.39 8.90 -3.32
C ALA A 50 5.43 8.11 -4.23
N VAL A 51 4.81 7.09 -3.65
CA VAL A 51 3.86 6.22 -4.34
C VAL A 51 2.56 6.11 -3.58
N MET A 52 1.46 6.08 -4.31
CA MET A 52 0.11 6.06 -3.79
C MET A 52 -0.47 4.65 -3.93
N VAL A 53 -1.11 4.15 -2.88
CA VAL A 53 -1.78 2.85 -2.89
C VAL A 53 -3.19 2.97 -2.35
N PRO A 54 -4.22 2.44 -3.04
CA PRO A 54 -5.57 2.41 -2.50
C PRO A 54 -5.63 1.39 -1.37
N TRP A 55 -6.17 1.81 -0.23
CA TRP A 55 -6.33 0.97 0.96
C TRP A 55 -7.56 1.41 1.73
N CYS A 56 -8.46 0.50 2.08
CA CYS A 56 -9.62 0.81 2.92
C CYS A 56 -10.46 2.05 2.51
N GLY A 57 -10.67 2.24 1.21
CA GLY A 57 -11.45 3.39 0.69
C GLY A 57 -10.73 4.74 0.76
N MET A 58 -9.45 4.75 1.14
CA MET A 58 -8.56 5.91 1.10
C MET A 58 -7.32 5.63 0.26
N TRP A 59 -6.50 6.65 0.04
CA TRP A 59 -5.19 6.53 -0.58
C TRP A 59 -4.12 6.71 0.48
N LEU A 60 -3.17 5.79 0.52
CA LEU A 60 -1.98 5.93 1.36
C LEU A 60 -0.81 6.34 0.48
N GLY A 61 -0.10 7.39 0.87
CA GLY A 61 1.17 7.77 0.26
C GLY A 61 2.34 7.11 0.99
N ILE A 62 3.32 6.64 0.22
CA ILE A 62 4.53 5.99 0.72
C ILE A 62 5.75 6.67 0.12
N GLU A 63 6.49 7.35 0.98
CA GLU A 63 7.71 8.08 0.65
C GLU A 63 8.86 7.15 0.22
N PRO A 64 9.89 7.65 -0.47
CA PRO A 64 11.06 6.85 -0.84
C PRO A 64 11.75 6.14 0.33
N ASP A 65 11.68 6.72 1.54
CA ASP A 65 12.23 6.17 2.79
C ASP A 65 11.29 5.15 3.49
N GLY A 66 10.11 4.90 2.94
CA GLY A 66 9.12 3.97 3.47
C GLY A 66 8.19 4.56 4.53
N HIS A 67 8.26 5.85 4.85
CA HIS A 67 7.26 6.53 5.66
C HIS A 67 5.89 6.45 4.95
N THR A 68 4.83 6.09 5.68
CA THR A 68 3.47 5.96 5.14
C THR A 68 2.56 7.01 5.77
N HIS A 69 1.92 7.83 4.94
CA HIS A 69 0.91 8.81 5.35
C HIS A 69 -0.46 8.47 4.74
N SER A 70 -1.54 8.94 5.37
CA SER A 70 -2.94 8.71 5.02
C SER A 70 -3.66 9.98 4.59
#